data_AF-A0A958UX49-F1
#
_entry.id   AF-A0A958UX49-F1
#
_cell.length_a   1.000
_cell.length_b   1.000
_cell.length_c   1.000
_cell.angle_alpha   90.00
_cell.angle_beta   90.00
_cell.angle_gamma   90.00
#
_symmetry.space_group_name_H-M   'P 1'
#
loop_
_entity.id
_entity.type
_entity.pdbx_description
1 polymer ?
#
loop_
_entity_poly.entity_id
_entity_poly.type
_entity_poly.pdbx_seq_one_letter_code
_entity_poly.pdbx_strand_id
1 'polypeptide(L)'
;DTNGNIFFKKNSKYYYNVRVQANHENETAYFNDGYIYGRNQTKKETTNYQGFLFTDRSIYRPGQTVYFKGITIKTENKTSEVLPKESVYVLLYNVNGEEINRLELVTNEYGSASGEFILPNDGLTGQFRIRLLGKKHTLNNSDSYFSVEEYKRPKFETSFNPVTETFKVNDSVTVKGLAQAYAGSNITDAKVVYRVHRKVEYPRW
;
A
#
# COMPACT_ATOMS: atom_id res chain seq x y z
N ASP A 1 2.00 -29.17 -28.21
CA ASP A 1 2.78 -30.36 -27.82
C ASP A 1 1.77 -31.41 -27.35
N THR A 2 2.22 -32.54 -26.83
CA THR A 2 1.33 -33.60 -26.28
C THR A 2 0.50 -33.13 -25.07
N ASN A 3 0.80 -31.95 -24.52
CA ASN A 3 0.11 -31.34 -23.38
C ASN A 3 -0.84 -30.21 -23.81
N GLY A 4 -1.08 -30.03 -25.11
CA GLY A 4 -1.95 -28.97 -25.63
C GLY A 4 -1.32 -27.57 -25.68
N ASN A 5 -0.02 -27.43 -25.45
CA ASN A 5 0.65 -26.13 -25.56
C ASN A 5 0.96 -25.76 -27.03
N ILE A 6 0.69 -24.51 -27.39
CA ILE A 6 1.00 -23.95 -28.72
C ILE A 6 2.11 -22.91 -28.57
N PHE A 7 3.18 -23.07 -29.34
CA PHE A 7 4.30 -22.14 -29.37
C PHE A 7 4.39 -21.49 -30.75
N PHE A 8 4.56 -20.17 -30.78
CA PHE A 8 4.82 -19.42 -32.00
C PHE A 8 5.95 -18.41 -31.79
N LYS A 9 6.71 -18.15 -32.83
CA LYS A 9 7.78 -17.15 -32.77
C LYS A 9 7.16 -15.75 -32.78
N LYS A 10 7.44 -14.96 -31.73
CA LYS A 10 7.02 -13.55 -31.68
C LYS A 10 7.83 -12.72 -32.69
N ASN A 11 7.12 -11.96 -33.52
CA ASN A 11 7.62 -10.90 -34.41
C ASN A 11 7.19 -9.48 -33.95
N SER A 12 6.32 -9.37 -32.95
CA SER A 12 5.87 -8.10 -32.37
C SER A 12 5.92 -8.18 -30.83
N LYS A 13 6.08 -7.02 -30.19
CA LYS A 13 5.97 -6.88 -28.72
C LYS A 13 4.52 -6.96 -28.24
N TYR A 14 3.57 -6.63 -29.11
CA TYR A 14 2.14 -6.58 -28.78
C TYR A 14 1.34 -7.34 -29.83
N TYR A 15 0.48 -8.24 -29.35
CA TYR A 15 -0.57 -8.84 -30.16
C TYR A 15 -1.91 -8.56 -29.50
N TYR A 16 -2.74 -7.81 -30.20
CA TYR A 16 -4.12 -7.54 -29.83
C TYR A 16 -5.01 -8.52 -30.59
N ASN A 17 -6.14 -8.91 -30.00
CA ASN A 17 -7.17 -9.74 -30.64
C ASN A 17 -6.61 -11.06 -31.20
N VAL A 18 -5.74 -11.73 -30.42
CA VAL A 18 -5.24 -13.04 -30.83
C VAL A 18 -6.40 -14.02 -30.84
N ARG A 19 -6.63 -14.62 -32.00
CA ARG A 19 -7.64 -15.67 -32.20
C ARG A 19 -6.92 -16.98 -32.41
N VAL A 20 -7.30 -17.97 -31.63
CA VAL A 20 -6.79 -19.33 -31.76
C VAL A 20 -7.97 -20.23 -32.10
N GLN A 21 -7.83 -20.98 -33.18
CA GLN A 21 -8.74 -22.05 -33.55
C GLN A 21 -8.01 -23.37 -33.36
N ALA A 22 -8.60 -24.29 -32.61
CA ALA A 22 -8.10 -25.64 -32.41
C ALA A 22 -9.11 -26.64 -32.98
N ASN A 23 -8.63 -27.56 -33.83
CA ASN A 23 -9.43 -28.59 -34.45
C ASN A 23 -8.94 -29.97 -33.95
N HIS A 24 -9.85 -30.83 -33.52
CA HIS A 24 -9.58 -32.23 -33.21
C HIS A 24 -10.72 -33.09 -33.72
N GLU A 25 -10.43 -34.02 -34.65
CA GLU A 25 -11.45 -34.84 -35.32
C GLU A 25 -12.57 -33.96 -35.92
N ASN A 26 -13.81 -34.11 -35.45
CA ASN A 26 -14.97 -33.34 -35.90
C ASN A 26 -15.34 -32.19 -34.94
N GLU A 27 -14.47 -31.87 -33.98
CA GLU A 27 -14.68 -30.81 -33.00
C GLU A 27 -13.80 -29.60 -33.30
N THR A 28 -14.34 -28.40 -33.03
CA THR A 28 -13.64 -27.13 -33.19
C THR A 28 -13.85 -26.25 -31.98
N ALA A 29 -12.75 -25.76 -31.41
CA ALA A 29 -12.75 -24.78 -30.32
C ALA A 29 -12.19 -23.43 -30.79
N TYR A 30 -12.84 -22.35 -30.36
CA TYR A 30 -12.44 -20.98 -30.66
C TYR A 30 -12.06 -20.25 -29.37
N PHE A 31 -10.87 -19.67 -29.35
CA PHE A 31 -10.38 -18.82 -28.28
C PHE A 31 -10.13 -17.43 -28.86
N ASN A 32 -11.02 -16.50 -28.53
CA ASN A 32 -10.98 -15.12 -29.01
C ASN A 32 -10.44 -14.17 -27.94
N ASP A 33 -10.13 -12.94 -28.37
CA ASP A 33 -9.80 -11.80 -27.49
C ASP A 33 -8.57 -12.01 -26.59
N GLY A 34 -7.66 -12.90 -27.00
CA GLY A 34 -6.40 -13.12 -26.32
C GLY A 34 -5.49 -11.89 -26.43
N TYR A 35 -5.02 -11.39 -25.28
CA TYR A 35 -3.99 -10.36 -25.23
C TYR A 35 -2.63 -10.96 -24.89
N ILE A 36 -1.70 -10.94 -25.85
CA ILE A 36 -0.34 -11.44 -25.62
C ILE A 36 0.61 -10.26 -25.51
N TYR A 37 0.96 -9.92 -24.26
CA TYR A 37 2.01 -8.95 -23.98
C TYR A 37 3.39 -9.63 -23.99
N GLY A 38 4.27 -9.16 -24.87
CA GLY A 38 5.69 -9.45 -24.80
C GLY A 38 6.32 -8.73 -23.61
N ARG A 39 6.34 -9.39 -22.44
CA ARG A 39 7.18 -8.93 -21.34
C ARG A 39 8.63 -9.21 -21.74
N ASN A 40 9.29 -8.20 -22.33
CA ASN A 40 10.74 -8.23 -22.48
C ASN A 40 11.33 -8.38 -21.08
N GLN A 41 11.74 -9.60 -20.72
CA GLN A 41 12.73 -9.78 -19.68
C GLN A 41 14.08 -9.42 -20.30
N THR A 42 14.27 -8.15 -20.64
CA THR A 42 15.62 -7.60 -20.62
C THR A 42 16.01 -7.64 -19.15
N LYS A 43 16.64 -8.74 -18.76
CA LYS A 43 17.33 -8.88 -17.48
C LYS A 43 18.58 -8.00 -17.55
N LYS A 44 18.37 -6.70 -17.71
CA LYS A 44 19.42 -5.71 -17.53
C LYS A 44 19.61 -5.71 -16.03
N GLU A 45 20.79 -6.14 -15.59
CA GLU A 45 21.24 -5.97 -14.21
C GLU A 45 21.29 -4.46 -13.94
N THR A 46 20.13 -3.88 -13.65
CA THR A 46 19.99 -2.46 -13.38
C THR A 46 20.15 -2.29 -11.89
N THR A 47 21.23 -1.61 -11.50
CA THR A 47 21.33 -1.01 -10.19
C THR A 47 20.02 -0.27 -9.87
N ASN A 48 19.34 -0.68 -8.80
CA ASN A 48 18.12 -0.06 -8.33
C ASN A 48 18.41 0.72 -7.05
N TYR A 49 17.99 1.97 -6.99
CA TYR A 49 18.11 2.79 -5.79
C TYR A 49 16.72 2.92 -5.17
N GLN A 50 16.58 2.63 -3.88
CA GLN A 50 15.31 2.68 -3.17
C GLN A 50 15.41 3.55 -1.93
N GLY A 51 14.35 4.28 -1.64
CA GLY A 51 14.14 4.97 -0.38
C GLY A 51 13.01 4.29 0.38
N PHE A 52 13.21 4.03 1.67
CA PHE A 52 12.14 3.64 2.60
C PHE A 52 11.91 4.80 3.54
N LEU A 53 10.65 5.15 3.76
CA LEU A 53 10.29 6.30 4.57
C LEU A 53 9.18 5.95 5.55
N PHE A 54 9.44 6.25 6.82
CA PHE A 54 8.55 5.92 7.93
C PHE A 54 8.23 7.19 8.71
N THR A 55 7.00 7.28 9.19
CA THR A 55 6.56 8.28 10.17
C THR A 55 6.27 7.59 11.49
N ASP A 56 6.30 8.31 12.63
CA ASP A 56 5.99 7.71 13.94
C ASP A 56 4.51 7.33 14.08
N ARG A 57 3.63 8.01 13.32
CA ARG A 57 2.18 7.77 13.29
C ARG A 57 1.65 7.89 11.86
N SER A 58 0.51 7.23 11.62
CA SER A 58 -0.25 7.36 10.37
C SER A 58 -1.29 8.49 10.39
N ILE A 59 -1.51 9.14 11.54
CA ILE A 59 -2.46 10.25 11.69
C ILE A 59 -1.97 11.30 12.71
N TYR A 60 -2.15 12.58 12.38
CA TYR A 60 -1.78 13.74 13.19
C TYR A 60 -2.91 14.76 13.19
N ARG A 61 -2.82 15.74 14.09
CA ARG A 61 -3.65 16.95 14.09
C ARG A 61 -2.87 18.12 13.49
N PRO A 62 -3.55 19.18 13.00
CA PRO A 62 -2.92 20.45 12.71
C PRO A 62 -2.03 20.93 13.88
N GLY A 63 -0.89 21.53 13.56
CA GLY A 63 0.09 21.99 14.55
C GLY A 63 1.01 20.92 15.14
N GLN A 64 0.74 19.63 14.93
CA GLN A 64 1.59 18.58 15.47
C GLN A 64 2.89 18.41 14.67
N THR A 65 3.94 18.01 15.38
CA THR A 65 5.20 17.58 14.79
C THR A 65 5.08 16.15 14.25
N VAL A 66 5.41 15.97 12.98
CA VAL A 66 5.56 14.68 12.31
C VAL A 66 7.02 14.30 12.35
N TYR A 67 7.35 13.22 13.05
CA TYR A 67 8.71 12.67 13.04
C TYR A 67 8.84 11.66 11.92
N PHE A 68 9.98 11.67 11.22
CA PHE A 68 10.22 10.71 10.15
C PHE A 68 11.63 10.10 10.21
N LYS A 69 11.75 8.92 9.61
CA LYS A 69 13.02 8.26 9.31
C LYS A 69 13.02 7.74 7.87
N GLY A 70 14.02 8.17 7.11
CA GLY A 70 14.33 7.68 5.77
C GLY A 70 15.52 6.72 5.80
N ILE A 71 15.49 5.68 4.97
CA ILE A 71 16.61 4.75 4.72
C ILE A 71 16.78 4.61 3.22
N THR A 72 18.00 4.77 2.72
CA THR A 72 18.33 4.67 1.29
C THR A 72 19.22 3.47 1.04
N ILE A 73 18.85 2.65 0.07
CA ILE A 73 19.60 1.45 -0.32
C ILE A 73 19.85 1.42 -1.82
N LYS A 74 20.92 0.74 -2.21
CA LYS A 74 21.22 0.34 -3.58
C LYS A 74 21.13 -1.19 -3.65
N THR A 75 20.44 -1.69 -4.66
CA THR A 75 20.39 -3.12 -4.98
C THR A 75 21.04 -3.35 -6.33
N GLU A 76 22.05 -4.20 -6.37
CA GLU A 76 22.76 -4.63 -7.57
C GLU A 76 22.94 -6.14 -7.51
N ASN A 77 22.57 -6.83 -8.58
CA ASN A 77 22.70 -8.30 -8.68
C ASN A 77 22.08 -9.08 -7.51
N LYS A 78 20.93 -8.58 -7.01
CA LYS A 78 20.18 -9.07 -5.84
C LYS A 78 20.87 -8.88 -4.49
N THR A 79 22.04 -8.24 -4.44
CA THR A 79 22.70 -7.82 -3.21
C THR A 79 22.27 -6.39 -2.91
N SER A 80 21.87 -6.12 -1.66
CA SER A 80 21.45 -4.80 -1.22
C SER A 80 22.43 -4.22 -0.22
N GLU A 81 22.77 -2.95 -0.40
CA GLU A 81 23.69 -2.19 0.43
C GLU A 81 23.05 -0.85 0.80
N VAL A 82 23.34 -0.36 2.00
CA VAL A 82 22.93 0.98 2.41
C VAL A 82 23.75 2.04 1.67
N LEU A 83 23.18 3.24 1.50
CA LEU A 83 23.87 4.37 0.89
C LEU A 83 24.25 5.41 1.97
N PRO A 84 25.43 5.29 2.61
CA PRO A 84 25.88 6.25 3.60
C PRO A 84 26.35 7.55 2.94
N LYS A 85 26.27 8.66 3.69
CA LYS A 85 26.74 10.00 3.28
C LYS A 85 26.11 10.50 1.97
N GLU A 86 24.93 10.00 1.63
CA GLU A 86 24.15 10.47 0.49
C GLU A 86 23.41 11.74 0.89
N SER A 87 23.53 12.79 0.06
CA SER A 87 22.72 14.00 0.23
C SER A 87 21.31 13.75 -0.28
N VAL A 88 20.31 14.05 0.55
CA VAL A 88 18.89 13.82 0.26
C VAL A 88 18.05 15.06 0.54
N TYR A 89 16.95 15.20 -0.19
CA TYR A 89 15.86 16.10 0.15
C TYR A 89 14.70 15.31 0.75
N VAL A 90 14.10 15.86 1.79
CA VAL A 90 12.84 15.38 2.35
C VAL A 90 11.81 16.47 2.17
N LEU A 91 10.74 16.17 1.43
CA LEU A 91 9.73 17.13 1.01
C LEU A 91 8.39 16.78 1.65
N LEU A 92 7.74 17.75 2.26
CA LEU A 92 6.40 17.62 2.80
C LEU A 92 5.39 18.23 1.82
N TYR A 93 4.39 17.44 1.44
CA TYR A 93 3.29 17.84 0.58
C TYR A 93 1.96 17.83 1.34
N ASN A 94 1.14 18.85 1.09
CA ASN A 94 -0.24 18.91 1.58
C ASN A 94 -1.20 18.10 0.69
N VAL A 95 -2.49 18.14 1.02
CA VAL A 95 -3.56 17.41 0.32
C VAL A 95 -3.74 17.79 -1.15
N ASN A 96 -3.36 19.01 -1.54
CA ASN A 96 -3.42 19.49 -2.92
C ASN A 96 -2.18 19.08 -3.72
N GLY A 97 -1.21 18.40 -3.10
CA GLY A 97 0.05 18.06 -3.71
C GLY A 97 1.05 19.22 -3.78
N GLU A 98 0.82 20.28 -3.01
CA GLU A 98 1.72 21.43 -2.92
C GLU A 98 2.85 21.14 -1.94
N GLU A 99 4.09 21.47 -2.31
CA GLU A 99 5.23 21.40 -1.39
C GLU A 99 5.12 22.53 -0.38
N ILE A 100 4.94 22.17 0.90
CA ILE A 100 4.79 23.14 1.98
C ILE A 100 6.03 23.24 2.87
N ASN A 101 6.93 22.25 2.80
CA ASN A 101 8.20 22.29 3.53
C ASN A 101 9.25 21.37 2.88
N ARG A 102 10.53 21.65 3.12
CA ARG A 102 11.69 20.93 2.59
C ARG A 102 12.82 20.92 3.60
N LEU A 103 13.42 19.76 3.78
CA LEU A 103 14.69 19.59 4.50
C LEU A 103 15.76 19.04 3.56
N GLU A 104 16.99 19.49 3.77
CA GLU A 104 18.18 18.91 3.15
C GLU A 104 18.99 18.19 4.24
N LEU A 105 19.19 16.89 4.05
CA LEU A 105 19.83 16.02 5.03
C LEU A 105 20.93 15.19 4.36
N VAL A 106 21.79 14.60 5.19
CA VAL A 106 22.81 13.63 4.76
C VAL A 106 22.59 12.32 5.51
N THR A 107 22.60 11.20 4.80
CA THR A 107 22.44 9.89 5.44
C THR A 107 23.66 9.52 6.27
N ASN A 108 23.43 8.85 7.41
CA ASN A 108 24.50 8.37 8.28
C ASN A 108 25.18 7.10 7.73
N GLU A 109 26.11 6.51 8.49
CA GLU A 109 26.86 5.30 8.11
C GLU A 109 25.95 4.07 7.85
N TYR A 110 24.69 4.10 8.27
CA TYR A 110 23.69 3.06 8.01
C TYR A 110 22.72 3.44 6.88
N GLY A 111 23.05 4.47 6.08
CA GLY A 111 22.22 4.97 4.99
C GLY A 111 20.88 5.53 5.43
N SER A 112 20.77 6.03 6.66
CA SER A 112 19.52 6.58 7.20
C SER A 112 19.62 8.08 7.52
N ALA A 113 18.52 8.79 7.36
CA ALA A 113 18.35 10.18 7.77
C ALA A 113 17.03 10.32 8.56
N SER A 114 16.99 11.21 9.53
CA SER A 114 15.79 11.47 10.34
C SER A 114 15.61 12.96 10.54
N GLY A 115 14.36 13.37 10.74
CA GLY A 115 14.01 14.75 11.00
C GLY A 115 12.55 14.88 11.38
N GLU A 116 12.08 16.12 11.36
CA GLU A 116 10.73 16.46 11.77
C GLU A 116 10.14 17.58 10.90
N PHE A 117 8.82 17.57 10.76
CA PHE A 117 8.07 18.69 10.20
C PHE A 117 6.99 19.13 11.18
N ILE A 118 6.88 20.43 11.42
CA ILE A 118 5.75 21.00 12.15
C ILE A 118 4.63 21.23 11.13
N LEU A 119 3.48 20.56 11.32
CA LEU A 119 2.32 20.78 10.46
C LEU A 119 1.75 22.18 10.71
N PRO A 120 1.25 22.87 9.67
CA PRO A 120 0.49 24.10 9.83
C PRO A 120 -0.67 23.92 10.82
N ASN A 121 -0.98 24.97 11.59
CA ASN A 121 -2.14 24.98 12.50
C ASN A 121 -3.45 25.19 11.75
N ASP A 122 -3.38 25.80 10.58
CA ASP A 122 -4.46 26.17 9.67
C ASP A 122 -4.28 25.50 8.31
N GLY A 123 -5.32 25.56 7.48
CA GLY A 123 -5.34 24.95 6.15
C GLY A 123 -6.11 23.63 6.08
N LEU A 124 -5.95 22.92 4.98
CA LEU A 124 -6.75 21.75 4.66
C LEU A 124 -6.27 20.50 5.41
N THR A 125 -7.22 19.80 6.03
CA THR A 125 -7.05 18.44 6.56
C THR A 125 -7.19 17.41 5.44
N GLY A 126 -6.63 16.21 5.65
CA GLY A 126 -6.70 15.09 4.72
C GLY A 126 -5.37 14.36 4.57
N GLN A 127 -5.15 13.72 3.42
CA GLN A 127 -3.96 12.91 3.18
C GLN A 127 -2.75 13.78 2.78
N PHE A 128 -1.74 13.82 3.64
CA PHE A 128 -0.45 14.43 3.39
C PHE A 128 0.56 13.37 2.94
N ARG A 129 1.68 13.83 2.38
CA ARG A 129 2.76 12.96 1.90
C ARG A 129 4.12 13.54 2.24
N ILE A 130 5.03 12.73 2.78
CA ILE A 130 6.47 13.04 2.75
C ILE A 130 7.12 12.24 1.63
N ARG A 131 8.01 12.88 0.87
CA ARG A 131 8.80 12.28 -0.21
C ARG A 131 10.28 12.44 0.09
N LEU A 132 11.03 11.35 -0.05
CA LEU A 132 12.49 11.32 0.04
C LEU A 132 13.10 11.29 -1.37
N LEU A 133 14.00 12.21 -1.68
CA LEU A 133 14.70 12.30 -2.95
C LEU A 133 16.20 12.24 -2.74
N GLY A 134 16.89 11.36 -3.46
CA GLY A 134 18.35 11.40 -3.53
C GLY A 134 18.80 12.51 -4.48
N LYS A 135 19.85 13.24 -4.12
CA LYS A 135 20.41 14.27 -5.01
C LYS A 135 21.20 13.67 -6.17
N LYS A 136 21.89 12.55 -5.92
CA LYS A 136 22.71 11.87 -6.93
C LYS A 136 21.95 10.74 -7.62
N HIS A 137 21.11 10.03 -6.87
CA HIS A 137 20.40 8.86 -7.34
C HIS A 137 18.88 9.02 -7.19
N THR A 138 18.13 8.71 -8.25
CA THR A 138 16.67 8.66 -8.18
C THR A 138 16.24 7.49 -7.30
N LEU A 139 15.60 7.79 -6.17
CA LEU A 139 15.12 6.80 -5.23
C LEU A 139 13.71 6.34 -5.62
N ASN A 140 13.52 5.04 -5.79
CA ASN A 140 12.22 4.41 -5.97
C ASN A 140 11.54 4.16 -4.61
N ASN A 141 10.21 4.12 -4.60
CA ASN A 141 9.35 3.83 -3.44
C ASN A 141 9.54 4.77 -2.23
N SER A 142 9.97 6.00 -2.49
CA SER A 142 10.43 6.94 -1.46
C SER A 142 9.35 7.87 -0.89
N ASP A 143 8.08 7.48 -1.00
CA ASP A 143 6.93 8.23 -0.50
C ASP A 143 6.36 7.57 0.77
N SER A 144 5.90 8.38 1.71
CA SER A 144 5.12 7.96 2.88
C SER A 144 3.91 8.86 3.03
N TYR A 145 2.74 8.26 3.23
CA TYR A 145 1.46 8.96 3.33
C TYR A 145 0.92 8.87 4.75
N PHE A 146 0.32 9.95 5.23
CA PHE A 146 -0.31 10.02 6.55
C PHE A 146 -1.50 11.00 6.51
N SER A 147 -2.41 10.85 7.46
CA SER A 147 -3.59 11.72 7.57
C SER A 147 -3.33 12.88 8.53
N VAL A 148 -3.84 14.06 8.20
CA VAL A 148 -3.93 15.21 9.10
C VAL A 148 -5.41 15.47 9.33
N GLU A 149 -5.91 15.25 10.54
CA GLU A 149 -7.33 15.32 10.84
C GLU A 149 -7.56 15.90 12.24
N GLU A 150 -8.71 16.54 12.46
CA GLU A 150 -9.18 16.92 13.78
C GLU A 150 -9.79 15.73 14.53
N TYR A 151 -8.97 14.71 14.82
CA TYR A 151 -9.46 13.50 15.48
C TYR A 151 -9.31 13.60 17.01
N LYS A 152 -10.30 13.15 17.77
CA LYS A 152 -10.12 12.81 19.20
C LYS A 152 -9.64 11.37 19.30
N ARG A 153 -8.50 11.15 19.98
CA ARG A 153 -7.97 9.80 20.18
C ARG A 153 -9.05 8.96 20.88
N PRO A 154 -9.46 7.81 20.31
CA PRO A 154 -10.36 6.90 21.00
C PRO A 154 -9.77 6.52 22.36
N LYS A 155 -10.62 6.35 23.37
CA LYS A 155 -10.21 5.92 24.71
C LYS A 155 -10.43 4.42 24.93
N PHE A 156 -11.03 3.76 23.94
CA PHE A 156 -11.45 2.37 24.00
C PHE A 156 -11.54 1.79 22.59
N GLU A 157 -11.57 0.47 22.54
CA GLU A 157 -11.83 -0.29 21.32
C GLU A 157 -13.04 -1.21 21.52
N THR A 158 -13.68 -1.55 20.40
CA THR A 158 -14.80 -2.48 20.36
C THR A 158 -14.53 -3.57 19.34
N SER A 159 -14.80 -4.80 19.70
CA SER A 159 -14.65 -5.96 18.81
C SER A 159 -15.86 -6.88 18.93
N PHE A 160 -16.15 -7.60 17.84
CA PHE A 160 -17.09 -8.70 17.87
C PHE A 160 -16.33 -10.00 17.93
N ASN A 161 -16.81 -10.94 18.75
CA ASN A 161 -16.31 -12.29 18.74
C ASN A 161 -16.72 -12.95 17.41
N PRO A 162 -15.84 -13.74 16.78
CA PRO A 162 -16.19 -14.49 15.59
C PRO A 162 -17.42 -15.35 15.83
N VAL A 163 -18.37 -15.31 14.90
CA VAL A 163 -19.52 -16.21 14.91
C VAL A 163 -19.13 -17.45 14.12
N THR A 164 -18.89 -18.56 14.80
CA THR A 164 -18.41 -19.83 14.20
C THR A 164 -19.53 -20.79 13.83
N GLU A 165 -20.76 -20.47 14.23
CA GLU A 165 -21.94 -21.27 13.95
C GLU A 165 -22.44 -21.04 12.51
N THR A 166 -23.02 -22.07 11.92
CA THR A 166 -23.71 -21.97 10.63
C THR A 166 -25.20 -21.78 10.87
N PHE A 167 -25.80 -20.79 10.22
CA PHE A 167 -27.21 -20.47 10.36
C PHE A 167 -27.99 -20.76 9.08
N LYS A 168 -29.23 -21.19 9.25
CA LYS A 168 -30.24 -21.34 8.20
C LYS A 168 -31.17 -20.13 8.19
N VAL A 169 -31.97 -20.04 7.13
CA VAL A 169 -33.05 -19.05 7.05
C VAL A 169 -34.02 -19.27 8.21
N ASN A 170 -34.37 -18.18 8.88
CA ASN A 170 -35.20 -18.12 10.10
C ASN A 170 -34.52 -18.55 11.41
N ASP A 171 -33.21 -18.81 11.40
CA ASP A 171 -32.47 -18.99 12.65
C ASP A 171 -32.27 -17.66 13.38
N SER A 172 -32.19 -17.73 14.71
CA SER A 172 -31.78 -16.61 15.55
C SER A 172 -30.27 -16.59 15.71
N VAL A 173 -29.64 -15.44 15.43
CA VAL A 173 -28.19 -15.24 15.55
C VAL A 173 -27.89 -14.46 16.82
N THR A 174 -27.05 -15.01 17.70
CA THR A 174 -26.51 -14.28 18.85
C THR A 174 -25.10 -13.80 18.56
N VAL A 175 -24.88 -12.48 18.63
CA VAL A 175 -23.56 -11.88 18.45
C VAL A 175 -23.06 -11.36 19.79
N LYS A 176 -21.85 -11.77 20.18
CA LYS A 176 -21.17 -11.27 21.38
C LYS A 176 -20.06 -10.32 20.96
N GLY A 177 -19.90 -9.23 21.70
CA GLY A 177 -18.81 -8.29 21.50
C GLY A 177 -18.25 -7.81 22.83
N LEU A 178 -17.08 -7.20 22.76
CA LEU A 178 -16.35 -6.67 23.90
C LEU A 178 -16.04 -5.19 23.64
N ALA A 179 -16.11 -4.40 24.71
CA ALA A 179 -15.67 -3.01 24.72
C ALA A 179 -14.67 -2.83 25.85
N GLN A 180 -13.43 -2.50 25.52
CA GLN A 180 -12.34 -2.37 26.48
C GLN A 180 -11.68 -1.01 26.34
N ALA A 181 -11.53 -0.30 27.46
CA ALA A 181 -10.77 0.93 27.50
C ALA A 181 -9.29 0.61 27.27
N TYR A 182 -8.54 1.51 26.64
CA TYR A 182 -7.08 1.33 26.46
C TYR A 182 -6.30 1.31 27.78
N ALA A 183 -6.93 1.72 28.88
CA ALA A 183 -6.40 1.55 30.23
C ALA A 183 -6.61 0.13 30.82
N GLY A 184 -7.25 -0.78 30.08
CA GLY A 184 -7.46 -2.18 30.44
C GLY A 184 -8.83 -2.48 31.07
N SER A 185 -9.57 -1.48 31.54
CA SER A 185 -10.89 -1.67 32.17
C SER A 185 -11.97 -2.02 31.14
N ASN A 186 -12.86 -2.94 31.50
CA ASN A 186 -14.08 -3.19 30.73
C ASN A 186 -15.01 -1.98 30.79
N ILE A 187 -15.65 -1.67 29.68
CA ILE A 187 -16.70 -0.66 29.63
C ILE A 187 -18.02 -1.33 29.97
N THR A 188 -18.63 -0.94 31.09
CA THR A 188 -19.97 -1.38 31.50
C THR A 188 -20.99 -0.27 31.27
N ASP A 189 -22.27 -0.65 31.20
CA ASP A 189 -23.42 0.27 31.17
C ASP A 189 -23.43 1.29 30.01
N ALA A 190 -22.69 0.98 28.93
CA ALA A 190 -22.63 1.82 27.75
C ALA A 190 -23.84 1.61 26.84
N LYS A 191 -24.31 2.69 26.23
CA LYS A 191 -25.30 2.63 25.15
C LYS A 191 -24.67 1.98 23.91
N VAL A 192 -25.18 0.82 23.51
CA VAL A 192 -24.78 0.14 22.28
C VAL A 192 -25.70 0.56 21.14
N VAL A 193 -25.12 1.08 20.06
CA VAL A 193 -25.82 1.36 18.79
C VAL A 193 -25.19 0.50 17.71
N TYR A 194 -26.00 -0.30 17.03
CA TYR A 194 -25.54 -1.25 16.01
C TYR A 194 -26.37 -1.15 14.73
N ARG A 195 -25.79 -1.61 13.62
CA ARG A 195 -26.46 -1.71 12.32
C ARG A 195 -26.25 -3.10 11.75
N VAL A 196 -27.35 -3.80 11.47
CA VAL A 196 -27.34 -5.05 10.72
C VAL A 196 -27.53 -4.71 9.24
N HIS A 197 -26.68 -5.25 8.37
CA HIS A 197 -26.83 -5.11 6.92
C HIS A 197 -26.47 -6.44 6.25
N ARG A 198 -27.18 -6.77 5.17
CA ARG A 198 -26.91 -7.95 4.36
C ARG A 198 -25.92 -7.57 3.27
N LYS A 199 -24.77 -8.26 3.20
CA LYS A 199 -23.83 -8.14 2.09
C LYS A 199 -23.87 -9.43 1.28
N VAL A 200 -24.15 -9.34 -0.02
CA VAL A 200 -24.06 -10.48 -0.93
C VAL A 200 -22.59 -10.73 -1.22
N GLU A 201 -22.12 -11.95 -0.96
CA GLU A 201 -20.79 -12.40 -1.37
C GLU A 201 -20.95 -13.22 -2.65
N TYR A 202 -20.51 -12.63 -3.77
CA TYR A 202 -20.47 -13.36 -5.03
C TYR A 202 -19.22 -14.23 -5.08
N PRO A 203 -19.34 -15.49 -5.48
CA PRO A 203 -18.17 -16.29 -5.80
C PRO A 203 -17.33 -15.62 -6.87
N ARG A 204 -16.01 -15.84 -6.84
CA ARG A 204 -15.08 -15.30 -7.85
C ARG A 204 -15.04 -16.10 -9.16
N TRP A 205 -15.98 -17.02 -9.37
CA TRP A 205 -16.07 -17.84 -10.59
C TRP A 205 -16.93 -17.18 -11.65
#